data_AF-A0A0N4YF07-F1
#
_entry.id   AF-A0A0N4YF07-F1
#
_cell.length_a   1.000
_cell.length_b   1.000
_cell.length_c   1.000
_cell.angle_alpha   90.00
_cell.angle_beta   90.00
_cell.angle_gamma   90.00
#
_symmetry.space_group_name_H-M   'P 1'
#
loop_
_entity.id
_entity.type
_entity.pdbx_description
1 polymer ?
#
loop_
_entity_poly.entity_id
_entity_poly.type
_entity_poly.pdbx_seq_one_letter_code
_entity_poly.pdbx_strand_id
1 'polypeptide(L)'
;MIAIIGKLLEPLGYDNPQTLADRPTMVHLFEWKWRDIARECETFLRYNGYGAVQVSPPNEHIVLVQNNNMPWWIRYQPVSYKLRSRSGNERQFKQMVSRCNRVGVRQIAGDDYLFLGDLKSLSSANIEISDT
;
A
#
# COMPACT_ATOMS: atom_id res chain seq x y z
N MET A 1 -19.02 -4.62 40.17
CA MET A 1 -20.01 -4.24 39.14
C MET A 1 -20.10 -2.72 39.20
N ILE A 2 -19.74 -1.89 38.21
CA ILE A 2 -19.79 -2.00 36.74
C ILE A 2 -18.75 -1.03 36.11
N ALA A 3 -18.10 -1.52 35.05
CA ALA A 3 -17.50 -0.89 33.87
C ALA A 3 -16.56 0.33 34.00
N ILE A 4 -15.26 0.05 33.78
CA ILE A 4 -14.35 1.01 33.15
C ILE A 4 -14.81 1.15 31.68
N ILE A 5 -15.63 2.15 31.37
CA ILE A 5 -15.92 2.56 29.99
C ILE A 5 -14.75 3.42 29.51
N GLY A 6 -13.58 2.78 29.37
CA GLY A 6 -12.35 3.35 28.84
C GLY A 6 -12.25 3.18 27.33
N LYS A 7 -13.29 3.55 26.59
CA LYS A 7 -13.20 3.72 25.14
C LYS A 7 -13.39 5.20 24.86
N LEU A 8 -12.35 5.97 25.19
CA LEU A 8 -12.12 7.27 24.59
C LEU A 8 -12.24 7.10 23.09
N LEU A 9 -13.07 7.93 22.48
CA LEU A 9 -13.20 8.07 21.03
C LEU A 9 -11.80 8.02 20.40
N GLU A 10 -11.51 6.96 19.64
CA GLU A 10 -10.38 7.06 18.71
C GLU A 10 -10.79 8.12 17.69
N PRO A 11 -10.03 9.21 17.57
CA PRO A 11 -10.35 10.22 16.58
C PRO A 11 -10.33 9.53 15.21
N LEU A 12 -11.37 9.76 14.42
CA LEU A 12 -11.36 9.57 12.96
C LEU A 12 -10.40 10.61 12.33
N GLY A 13 -9.21 10.74 12.90
CA GLY A 13 -8.17 11.64 12.46
C GLY A 13 -7.41 10.99 11.33
N TYR A 14 -7.31 11.71 10.21
CA TYR A 14 -6.47 11.36 9.07
C TYR A 14 -4.99 11.17 9.44
N ASP A 15 -4.60 11.61 10.65
CA ASP A 15 -3.23 11.56 11.18
C ASP A 15 -2.86 10.22 11.82
N ASN A 16 -3.78 9.25 11.93
CA ASN A 16 -3.48 7.94 12.48
C ASN A 16 -2.92 6.99 11.38
N PRO A 17 -1.63 6.58 11.46
CA PRO A 17 -0.99 5.76 10.43
C PRO A 17 -1.49 4.30 10.37
N GLN A 18 -2.37 3.88 11.29
CA GLN A 18 -2.95 2.53 11.35
C GLN A 18 -1.92 1.40 11.50
N THR A 19 -0.71 1.71 11.96
CA THR A 19 0.33 0.74 12.29
C THR A 19 0.13 0.18 13.69
N LEU A 20 0.84 -0.91 14.01
CA LEU A 20 0.88 -1.42 15.38
C LEU A 20 1.65 -0.45 16.28
N ALA A 21 1.25 -0.34 17.55
CA ALA A 21 1.83 0.63 18.49
C ALA A 21 3.34 0.42 18.73
N ASP A 22 3.84 -0.81 18.59
CA ASP A 22 5.25 -1.19 18.69
C ASP A 22 6.05 -1.00 17.39
N ARG A 23 5.39 -0.51 16.31
CA ARG A 23 5.97 -0.39 14.97
C ARG A 23 5.67 0.98 14.34
N PRO A 24 6.37 2.04 14.76
CA PRO A 24 6.13 3.39 14.27
C PRO A 24 6.79 3.68 12.91
N THR A 25 7.78 2.87 12.51
CA THR A 25 8.62 3.17 11.34
C THR A 25 7.96 2.73 10.03
N MET A 26 8.03 3.59 9.02
CA MET A 26 7.66 3.27 7.64
C MET A 26 8.87 3.29 6.71
N VAL A 27 8.81 2.49 5.64
CA VAL A 27 9.87 2.43 4.63
C VAL A 27 9.29 2.65 3.23
N HIS A 28 9.99 3.40 2.40
CA HIS A 28 9.64 3.58 0.99
C HIS A 28 10.43 2.60 0.12
N LEU A 29 9.76 1.57 -0.40
CA LEU A 29 10.33 0.58 -1.32
C LEU A 29 10.15 1.02 -2.77
N PHE A 30 10.93 2.03 -3.16
CA PHE A 30 10.82 2.70 -4.46
C PHE A 30 11.13 1.77 -5.63
N GLU A 31 10.22 1.68 -6.61
CA GLU A 31 10.31 0.84 -7.81
C GLU A 31 10.33 -0.69 -7.56
N TRP A 32 9.96 -1.16 -6.36
CA TRP A 32 9.91 -2.59 -6.08
C TRP A 32 8.69 -3.28 -6.72
N LYS A 33 8.84 -4.57 -7.04
CA LYS A 33 7.73 -5.41 -7.52
C LYS A 33 6.89 -5.92 -6.36
N TRP A 34 5.58 -6.10 -6.58
CA TRP A 34 4.65 -6.57 -5.54
C TRP A 34 5.06 -7.88 -4.88
N ARG A 35 5.62 -8.81 -5.66
CA ARG A 35 6.06 -10.12 -5.14
C ARG A 35 7.26 -10.00 -4.21
N ASP A 36 8.17 -9.07 -4.50
CA ASP A 36 9.38 -8.85 -3.72
C ASP A 36 9.04 -8.11 -2.42
N ILE A 37 8.15 -7.11 -2.48
CA ILE A 37 7.61 -6.45 -1.27
C ILE A 37 6.91 -7.48 -0.38
N ALA A 38 6.06 -8.35 -0.93
CA ALA A 38 5.36 -9.36 -0.16
C ALA A 38 6.32 -10.33 0.56
N ARG A 39 7.46 -10.66 -0.06
CA ARG A 39 8.51 -11.46 0.56
C ARG A 39 9.20 -10.67 1.67
N GLU A 40 9.59 -9.44 1.40
CA GLU A 40 10.29 -8.55 2.33
C GLU A 40 9.48 -8.30 3.61
N CYS A 41 8.16 -8.16 3.47
CA CYS A 41 7.23 -8.09 4.59
C CYS A 41 7.36 -9.27 5.57
N GLU A 42 7.48 -10.49 5.04
CA GLU A 42 7.52 -11.73 5.84
C GLU A 42 8.92 -12.04 6.36
N THR A 43 9.95 -11.73 5.58
CA THR A 43 11.34 -12.13 5.87
C THR A 43 12.12 -11.10 6.66
N PHE A 44 11.82 -9.81 6.50
CA PHE A 44 12.62 -8.74 7.10
C PHE A 44 11.77 -7.75 7.90
N LEU A 45 10.79 -7.11 7.28
CA LEU A 45 10.07 -5.97 7.88
C LEU A 45 9.34 -6.35 9.17
N ARG A 46 8.71 -7.54 9.19
CA ARG A 46 8.07 -8.09 10.39
C ARG A 46 9.03 -8.17 11.58
N TYR A 47 10.24 -8.68 11.35
CA TYR A 47 11.21 -8.97 12.43
C TYR A 47 11.96 -7.72 12.90
N ASN A 48 12.04 -6.69 12.05
CA ASN A 48 12.73 -5.44 12.35
C ASN A 48 11.79 -4.31 12.81
N GLY A 49 10.53 -4.61 13.13
CA GLY A 49 9.61 -3.63 13.73
C GLY A 49 9.09 -2.55 12.78
N TYR A 50 9.09 -2.80 11.47
CA TYR A 50 8.48 -1.86 10.51
C TYR A 50 6.96 -1.97 10.53
N GLY A 51 6.28 -0.83 10.60
CA GLY A 51 4.82 -0.74 10.68
C GLY A 51 4.14 -0.59 9.33
N ALA A 52 4.79 0.06 8.36
CA ALA A 52 4.23 0.30 7.05
C ALA A 52 5.27 0.31 5.92
N VAL A 53 4.81 0.03 4.71
CA VAL A 53 5.56 0.16 3.46
C VAL A 53 4.85 1.15 2.55
N GLN A 54 5.56 2.21 2.15
CA GLN A 54 5.17 3.06 1.05
C GLN A 54 5.59 2.40 -0.26
N VAL A 55 4.64 2.21 -1.16
CA VAL A 55 4.85 1.63 -2.48
C VAL A 55 4.78 2.69 -3.56
N SER A 56 5.46 2.50 -4.69
CA SER A 56 5.28 3.36 -5.86
C SER A 56 3.85 3.26 -6.44
N PRO A 57 3.38 4.24 -7.24
CA PRO A 57 2.00 4.31 -7.74
C PRO A 57 1.56 3.00 -8.41
N PRO A 58 0.45 2.35 -7.97
CA PRO A 58 0.06 1.04 -8.48
C PRO A 58 -0.75 1.11 -9.79
N ASN A 59 -1.18 2.31 -10.17
CA ASN A 59 -2.04 2.58 -11.31
C ASN A 59 -1.32 2.38 -12.65
N GLU A 60 -2.12 2.25 -13.70
CA GLU A 60 -1.63 2.22 -15.07
C GLU A 60 -1.09 3.58 -15.45
N HIS A 61 0.13 3.58 -15.95
CA HIS A 61 0.88 4.76 -16.33
C HIS A 61 1.34 4.65 -17.79
N ILE A 62 1.76 5.76 -18.37
CA ILE A 62 2.28 5.76 -19.75
C ILE A 62 3.47 4.80 -19.88
N VAL A 63 3.76 4.34 -21.10
CA VAL A 63 4.93 3.52 -21.38
C VAL A 63 5.82 4.31 -22.34
N LEU A 64 6.90 4.87 -21.81
CA LEU A 64 7.93 5.53 -22.61
C LEU A 64 9.25 4.78 -22.39
N VAL A 65 9.88 4.33 -23.47
CA VAL A 65 11.20 3.70 -23.43
C VAL A 65 12.16 4.64 -24.15
N GLN A 66 13.09 5.22 -23.40
CA GLN A 66 14.16 6.06 -23.94
C GLN A 66 15.48 5.29 -23.78
N ASN A 67 16.22 5.12 -24.88
CA ASN A 67 17.52 4.42 -24.87
C ASN A 67 17.47 3.04 -24.19
N ASN A 68 16.43 2.25 -24.49
CA ASN A 68 16.19 0.94 -23.88
C ASN A 68 15.99 0.95 -22.35
N ASN A 69 15.69 2.11 -21.76
CA ASN A 69 15.42 2.29 -20.34
C ASN A 69 14.06 2.97 -20.12
N MET A 70 13.38 2.56 -19.05
CA MET A 70 12.12 3.16 -18.62
C MET A 70 12.40 4.05 -17.40
N PRO A 71 12.38 5.39 -17.54
CA PRO A 71 12.60 6.27 -16.41
C PRO A 71 11.50 6.14 -15.35
N TRP A 72 11.88 6.36 -14.08
CA TRP A 72 11.00 6.22 -12.92
C TRP A 72 9.83 7.21 -12.92
N TRP A 73 10.05 8.43 -13.43
CA TRP A 73 9.04 9.50 -13.42
C TRP A 73 7.83 9.18 -14.30
N ILE A 74 7.92 8.17 -15.17
CA ILE A 74 6.81 7.72 -15.99
C ILE A 74 5.63 7.26 -15.13
N ARG A 75 5.89 6.71 -13.95
CA ARG A 75 4.83 6.26 -13.04
C ARG A 75 3.92 7.40 -12.60
N TYR A 76 4.48 8.62 -12.58
CA TYR A 76 3.79 9.87 -12.22
C TYR A 76 2.89 10.43 -13.32
N GLN A 77 2.71 9.69 -14.42
CA GLN A 77 1.84 10.04 -15.54
C GLN A 77 0.77 8.97 -15.71
N PRO A 78 -0.29 8.99 -14.87
CA PRO A 78 -1.35 7.98 -14.90
C PRO A 78 -2.17 8.07 -16.19
N VAL A 79 -2.54 6.90 -16.72
CA VAL A 79 -3.43 6.75 -17.89
C VAL A 79 -4.80 6.28 -17.45
N SER A 80 -4.87 5.39 -16.47
CA SER A 80 -6.11 4.88 -15.91
C SER A 80 -5.95 4.44 -14.46
N TYR A 81 -7.06 4.23 -13.75
CA TYR A 81 -7.06 3.70 -12.39
C TYR A 81 -6.93 2.17 -12.33
N LYS A 82 -6.65 1.51 -13.47
CA LYS A 82 -6.43 0.06 -13.48
C LYS A 82 -5.16 -0.26 -12.70
N LEU A 83 -5.23 -1.24 -11.81
CA LEU A 83 -4.11 -1.68 -10.97
C LEU A 83 -3.12 -2.55 -11.75
N ARG A 84 -2.48 -1.94 -12.75
CA ARG A 84 -1.51 -2.58 -13.63
C ARG A 84 -0.36 -1.62 -13.86
N SER A 85 0.76 -1.87 -13.21
CA SER A 85 1.97 -1.05 -13.31
C SER A 85 3.20 -1.91 -13.62
N ARG A 86 4.35 -1.27 -13.78
CA ARG A 86 5.66 -1.95 -13.88
C ARG A 86 5.93 -2.90 -12.70
N SER A 87 5.38 -2.61 -11.53
CA SER A 87 5.54 -3.43 -10.31
C SER A 87 4.74 -4.74 -10.34
N GLY A 88 3.73 -4.85 -11.20
CA GLY A 88 2.91 -6.05 -11.36
C GLY A 88 1.44 -5.77 -11.66
N ASN A 89 0.65 -6.84 -11.68
CA ASN A 89 -0.80 -6.78 -11.89
C ASN A 89 -1.59 -6.74 -10.58
N GLU A 90 -2.90 -6.52 -10.71
CA GLU A 90 -3.80 -6.41 -9.57
C GLU A 90 -3.80 -7.64 -8.66
N ARG A 91 -3.77 -8.84 -9.24
CA ARG A 91 -3.73 -10.09 -8.46
C ARG A 91 -2.49 -10.14 -7.56
N GLN A 92 -1.34 -9.73 -8.09
CA GLN A 92 -0.09 -9.65 -7.33
C GLN A 92 -0.15 -8.57 -6.25
N PHE A 93 -0.78 -7.42 -6.54
CA PHE A 93 -0.99 -6.35 -5.58
C PHE A 93 -1.88 -6.82 -4.41
N LYS A 94 -3.04 -7.44 -4.70
CA LYS A 94 -3.94 -8.04 -3.69
C LYS A 94 -3.21 -9.08 -2.83
N GLN A 95 -2.38 -9.94 -3.44
CA GLN A 95 -1.56 -10.91 -2.72
C GLN A 95 -0.54 -10.25 -1.79
N MET A 96 0.13 -9.20 -2.25
CA MET A 96 1.05 -8.42 -1.42
C MET A 96 0.34 -7.80 -0.23
N VAL A 97 -0.80 -7.14 -0.45
CA VAL A 97 -1.61 -6.53 0.61
C VAL A 97 -2.03 -7.58 1.65
N SER A 98 -2.58 -8.70 1.19
CA SER A 98 -2.99 -9.80 2.09
C SER A 98 -1.83 -10.38 2.89
N ARG A 99 -0.64 -10.53 2.29
CA ARG A 99 0.52 -11.13 2.95
C ARG A 99 1.12 -10.18 3.98
N CYS A 100 1.34 -8.90 3.65
CA CYS A 100 1.90 -8.00 4.65
C CYS A 100 0.91 -7.65 5.78
N ASN A 101 -0.39 -7.56 5.51
CA ASN A 101 -1.39 -7.36 6.56
C ASN A 101 -1.40 -8.50 7.57
N ARG A 102 -1.20 -9.76 7.12
CA ARG A 102 -1.13 -10.94 8.01
C ARG A 102 0.03 -10.86 9.00
N VAL A 103 1.11 -10.17 8.63
CA VAL A 103 2.30 -9.98 9.49
C VAL A 103 2.31 -8.64 10.23
N GLY A 104 1.22 -7.87 10.14
CA GLY A 104 1.08 -6.58 10.82
C GLY A 104 1.88 -5.45 10.19
N VAL A 105 2.12 -5.51 8.87
CA VAL A 105 2.77 -4.44 8.09
C VAL A 105 1.73 -3.85 7.15
N ARG A 106 1.44 -2.56 7.31
CA ARG A 106 0.51 -1.81 6.46
C ARG A 106 1.15 -1.40 5.15
N GLN A 107 0.34 -1.09 4.16
CA GLN A 107 0.78 -0.61 2.85
C GLN A 107 0.17 0.77 2.64
N ILE A 108 0.99 1.71 2.17
CA ILE A 108 0.61 3.06 1.79
C ILE A 108 0.94 3.18 0.31
N ALA A 109 -0.07 3.49 -0.50
CA ALA A 109 0.16 3.74 -1.92
C ALA A 109 0.77 5.13 -2.08
N GLY A 110 1.95 5.20 -2.68
CA GLY A 110 2.57 6.45 -3.10
C GLY A 110 1.75 7.07 -4.21
N ASP A 111 1.48 8.35 -4.04
CA ASP A 111 0.47 9.11 -4.73
C ASP A 111 1.09 10.14 -5.68
N ASP A 112 0.53 10.21 -6.88
CA ASP A 112 0.84 11.23 -7.90
C ASP A 112 -0.16 12.39 -7.84
N TYR A 113 -0.52 12.84 -6.64
CA TYR A 113 -1.49 13.92 -6.34
C TYR A 113 -2.99 13.56 -6.28
N LEU A 114 -3.44 12.30 -6.42
CA LEU A 114 -4.89 12.01 -6.43
C LEU A 114 -5.34 10.67 -5.82
N PHE A 115 -4.81 10.27 -4.66
CA PHE A 115 -5.37 9.15 -3.87
C PHE A 115 -5.71 9.60 -2.43
N LEU A 116 -6.68 10.51 -2.31
CA LEU A 116 -7.42 10.70 -1.06
C LEU A 116 -8.49 9.60 -0.97
N GLY A 117 -8.07 8.40 -0.57
CA GLY A 117 -8.99 7.26 -0.46
C GLY A 117 -8.38 6.11 0.31
N ASP A 118 -8.67 6.06 1.61
CA ASP A 118 -8.34 5.04 2.60
C ASP A 118 -8.04 3.63 2.06
N LEU A 119 -6.83 3.13 2.30
CA LEU A 119 -6.50 1.70 2.19
C LEU A 119 -7.26 0.82 3.20
N LYS A 120 -7.91 1.43 4.22
CA LYS A 120 -8.90 0.75 5.07
C LYS A 120 -10.14 0.34 4.28
N SER A 121 -10.60 1.15 3.31
CA SER A 121 -11.70 0.79 2.41
C SER A 121 -11.35 -0.44 1.56
N LEU A 122 -10.11 -0.53 1.08
CA LEU A 122 -9.60 -1.65 0.28
C LEU A 122 -9.41 -2.95 1.08
N SER A 123 -9.32 -2.87 2.40
CA SER A 123 -9.22 -4.03 3.31
C SER A 123 -10.58 -4.55 3.78
N SER A 124 -11.64 -3.73 3.69
CA SER A 124 -12.99 -4.05 4.21
C SER A 124 -14.02 -4.22 3.10
N ALA A 125 -13.75 -3.75 1.89
CA ALA A 125 -14.57 -4.03 0.73
C ALA A 125 -14.21 -5.40 0.15
N ASN A 126 -15.20 -6.28 0.07
CA ASN A 126 -15.27 -7.22 -1.04
C ASN A 126 -15.24 -6.37 -2.31
N ILE A 127 -14.05 -6.21 -2.92
CA ILE A 127 -13.89 -5.43 -4.15
C ILE A 127 -14.56 -6.22 -5.27
N GLU A 128 -15.86 -6.02 -5.46
CA GLU A 128 -16.47 -6.00 -6.78
C GLU A 128 -15.82 -4.82 -7.51
N ILE A 129 -14.86 -5.16 -8.38
CA ILE A 129 -14.36 -4.22 -9.37
C ILE A 129 -15.51 -4.07 -10.36
N SER A 130 -16.24 -2.97 -10.31
CA SER A 130 -17.24 -2.70 -11.34
C SER A 130 -16.50 -2.45 -12.65
N ASP A 131 -16.56 -3.42 -13.56
CA ASP A 131 -16.24 -3.22 -14.97
C ASP A 131 -17.17 -2.15 -15.54
N THR A 132 -16.67 -0.93 -15.70
CA THR A 132 -17.22 0.09 -16.61
C THR A 132 -16.08 0.91 -17.19
#